data_AF-A0A382GIG7-F1
#
_entry.id   AF-A0A382GIG7-F1
#
_cell.length_a   1.000
_cell.length_b   1.000
_cell.length_c   1.000
_cell.angle_alpha   90.00
_cell.angle_beta   90.00
_cell.angle_gamma   90.00
#
_symmetry.space_group_name_H-M   'P 1'
#
loop_
_entity.id
_entity.type
_entity.pdbx_description
1 polymer ?
#
loop_
_entity_poly.entity_id
_entity_poly.type
_entity_poly.pdbx_seq_one_letter_code
_entity_poly.pdbx_strand_id
1 'polypeptide(L)' 'MSSQIDQVENSEKAVAVIEIPAAIMVSDLADQLDVGAVEVVKALMRGGYMFSVNDVIEHEIASVVCQLFGFQAALLAES' A
#
# COMPACT_ATOMS: atom_id res chain seq x y z
N MET A 1 2.47 39.15 3.22
CA MET A 1 1.81 38.09 2.42
C MET A 1 2.93 37.35 1.71
N SER A 2 3.35 36.15 2.09
CA SER A 2 2.74 35.15 2.97
C SER A 2 3.87 34.32 3.59
N SER A 3 3.67 33.92 4.85
CA SER A 3 4.59 33.05 5.59
C SER A 3 4.83 31.72 4.88
N GLN A 4 6.06 31.24 5.10
CA GLN A 4 6.53 29.85 5.05
C GLN A 4 5.56 28.85 5.71
N ILE A 5 5.88 27.55 5.50
CA ILE A 5 5.49 26.30 6.23
C ILE A 5 4.97 25.30 5.16
N ASP A 6 5.58 24.16 4.83
CA ASP A 6 6.67 23.40 5.44
C ASP A 6 7.45 22.60 4.40
N GLN A 7 8.75 22.50 4.68
CA GLN A 7 9.62 21.43 4.21
C GLN A 7 9.19 20.14 4.91
N VAL A 8 8.98 19.06 4.15
CA VAL A 8 9.27 17.72 4.66
C VAL A 8 10.34 17.11 3.78
N GLU A 9 11.59 17.33 4.20
CA GLU A 9 12.67 16.37 4.01
C GLU A 9 12.13 14.99 4.36
N ASN A 10 12.15 14.05 3.42
CA ASN A 10 12.09 12.65 3.80
C ASN A 10 13.13 11.87 2.99
N SER A 11 14.34 11.91 3.56
CA SER A 11 15.32 10.83 3.67
C SER A 11 15.32 9.81 2.54
N GLU A 12 16.50 9.66 1.95
CA GLU A 12 16.99 8.58 1.10
C GLU A 12 16.90 7.18 1.77
N LYS A 13 15.77 6.81 2.36
CA LYS A 13 15.35 5.43 2.42
C LYS A 13 14.76 5.15 1.05
N ALA A 14 15.37 4.27 0.28
CA ALA A 14 14.75 3.68 -0.88
C ALA A 14 13.46 2.97 -0.42
N VAL A 15 12.35 3.71 -0.37
CA VAL A 15 11.02 3.16 -0.16
C VAL A 15 10.73 2.39 -1.43
N ALA A 16 10.61 1.07 -1.32
CA ALA A 16 10.28 0.23 -2.45
C ALA A 16 8.89 0.63 -2.94
N VAL A 17 8.84 1.22 -4.14
CA VAL A 17 7.61 1.58 -4.81
C VAL A 17 7.13 0.35 -5.58
N ILE A 18 5.89 -0.07 -5.33
CA ILE A 18 5.26 -1.16 -6.08
C ILE A 18 4.08 -0.61 -6.87
N GLU A 19 3.95 -1.09 -8.10
CA GLU A 19 2.86 -0.71 -8.99
C GLU A 19 1.66 -1.59 -8.70
N ILE A 20 0.57 -0.95 -8.30
CA ILE A 20 -0.67 -1.64 -7.94
C ILE A 20 -1.78 -1.20 -8.90
N PRO A 21 -2.49 -2.14 -9.55
CA PRO A 21 -3.64 -1.82 -10.39
C PRO A 21 -4.78 -1.21 -9.56
N ALA A 22 -5.81 -0.69 -10.23
CA ALA A 22 -6.97 -0.09 -9.57
C ALA A 22 -7.65 -1.03 -8.55
N ALA A 23 -7.60 -2.33 -8.80
CA ALA A 23 -8.02 -3.37 -7.87
C ALA A 23 -7.07 -4.57 -7.96
N ILE A 24 -6.69 -5.14 -6.82
CA ILE A 24 -5.73 -6.26 -6.70
C ILE A 24 -6.26 -7.29 -5.71
N MET A 25 -5.97 -8.58 -5.93
CA MET A 25 -6.27 -9.62 -4.94
C MET A 25 -5.33 -9.52 -3.75
N VAL A 26 -5.82 -9.81 -2.54
CA VAL A 26 -4.99 -9.79 -1.33
C VAL A 26 -3.80 -10.76 -1.42
N SER A 27 -3.97 -11.93 -2.04
CA SER A 27 -2.87 -12.85 -2.34
C SER A 27 -1.81 -12.22 -3.24
N ASP A 28 -2.24 -11.62 -4.34
CA ASP A 28 -1.32 -11.03 -5.33
C ASP A 28 -0.58 -9.82 -4.74
N LEU A 29 -1.26 -9.04 -3.89
CA LEU A 29 -0.64 -7.97 -3.13
C LEU A 29 0.46 -8.50 -2.20
N ALA A 30 0.21 -9.63 -1.54
CA ALA A 30 1.18 -10.26 -0.66
C ALA A 30 2.41 -10.75 -1.44
N ASP A 31 2.18 -11.34 -2.62
CA ASP A 31 3.25 -11.76 -3.53
C ASP A 31 4.08 -10.54 -4.03
N GLN A 32 3.44 -9.42 -4.36
CA GLN A 32 4.12 -8.18 -4.76
C GLN A 32 4.97 -7.56 -3.63
N LEU A 33 4.51 -7.71 -2.38
CA LEU A 33 5.19 -7.20 -1.20
C LEU A 33 6.24 -8.18 -0.65
N ASP A 34 6.34 -9.40 -1.20
CA ASP A 34 7.15 -10.51 -0.68
C ASP A 34 6.86 -10.80 0.81
N VAL A 35 5.58 -10.74 1.18
CA VAL A 35 5.09 -11.01 2.55
C VAL A 35 4.04 -12.11 2.54
N GLY A 36 3.78 -12.72 3.70
CA GLY A 36 2.74 -13.71 3.81
C GLY A 36 1.33 -13.09 3.66
N ALA A 37 0.45 -13.72 2.87
CA ALA A 37 -0.94 -13.26 2.72
C ALA A 37 -1.70 -13.13 4.06
N VAL A 38 -1.36 -13.97 5.04
CA VAL A 38 -1.90 -13.88 6.41
C VAL A 38 -1.49 -12.58 7.10
N GLU A 39 -0.28 -12.08 6.84
CA GLU A 39 0.19 -10.80 7.40
C GLU A 39 -0.52 -9.62 6.77
N VAL A 40 -0.77 -9.67 5.45
CA VAL A 40 -1.58 -8.68 4.74
C VAL A 40 -3.00 -8.64 5.30
N VAL A 41 -3.64 -9.80 5.48
CA VAL A 41 -4.98 -9.88 6.09
C VAL A 41 -4.99 -9.30 7.51
N LYS A 42 -3.96 -9.58 8.32
CA LYS A 42 -3.83 -8.98 9.66
C LYS A 42 -3.66 -7.45 9.60
N ALA A 43 -2.91 -6.94 8.64
CA ALA A 43 -2.75 -5.50 8.43
C ALA A 43 -4.08 -4.84 8.05
N LEU A 44 -4.84 -5.46 7.14
CA LEU A 44 -6.19 -5.03 6.75
C LEU A 44 -7.14 -5.00 7.96
N MET A 45 -7.16 -6.08 8.76
CA MET A 45 -7.96 -6.14 9.99
C MET A 45 -7.60 -5.03 10.97
N ARG A 46 -6.32 -4.67 11.07
CA ARG A 46 -5.86 -3.58 11.93
C ARG A 46 -6.27 -2.21 11.42
N GLY A 47 -6.47 -2.06 10.11
CA GLY A 47 -7.09 -0.89 9.48
C GLY A 47 -8.61 -0.88 9.56
N GLY A 48 -9.25 -1.90 10.15
CA GLY A 48 -10.71 -2.02 10.23
C GLY A 48 -11.35 -2.64 8.98
N TYR A 49 -10.55 -3.13 8.04
CA TYR A 49 -11.02 -3.81 6.83
C TYR A 49 -11.08 -5.32 7.06
N MET A 50 -12.24 -5.93 6.79
CA MET A 50 -12.42 -7.37 6.89
C MET A 50 -12.42 -7.98 5.49
N PHE A 51 -11.24 -8.28 4.98
CA PHE A 51 -11.03 -9.01 3.73
C PHE A 51 -10.27 -10.32 3.97
N SER A 52 -10.49 -11.27 3.09
CA SER A 52 -9.82 -12.57 3.05
C SER A 52 -8.70 -12.56 2.02
N VAL A 53 -7.84 -13.60 2.04
CA VAL A 53 -6.73 -13.75 1.08
C VAL A 53 -7.16 -13.76 -0.40
N ASN A 54 -8.35 -14.29 -0.68
CA ASN A 54 -8.86 -14.40 -2.05
C ASN A 54 -9.77 -13.22 -2.44
N ASP A 55 -9.97 -12.26 -1.55
CA ASP A 55 -10.80 -11.09 -1.84
C ASP A 55 -9.99 -10.07 -2.64
N VAL A 56 -10.70 -9.35 -3.51
CA VAL A 56 -10.15 -8.25 -4.30
C VAL A 56 -10.37 -6.95 -3.52
N ILE A 57 -9.30 -6.17 -3.37
CA ILE A 57 -9.30 -4.87 -2.69
C ILE A 57 -8.93 -3.76 -3.67
N GLU A 58 -9.50 -2.59 -3.44
CA GLU A 58 -9.17 -1.40 -4.23
C GLU A 58 -7.78 -0.86 -3.90
N HIS A 59 -7.18 -0.15 -4.85
CA HIS A 59 -5.88 0.50 -4.71
C HIS A 59 -5.77 1.33 -3.43
N GLU A 60 -6.82 2.07 -3.04
CA GLU A 60 -6.79 2.86 -1.80
C GLU A 60 -6.52 1.99 -0.56
N ILE A 61 -7.17 0.84 -0.48
CA ILE A 61 -7.03 -0.10 0.63
C ILE A 61 -5.66 -0.78 0.57
N ALA A 62 -5.25 -1.24 -0.62
CA ALA A 62 -3.93 -1.83 -0.84
C ALA A 62 -2.81 -0.85 -0.45
N SER A 63 -2.96 0.43 -0.80
CA SER A 63 -2.00 1.49 -0.49
C SER A 63 -1.79 1.69 1.01
N VAL A 64 -2.86 1.62 1.81
CA VAL A 64 -2.75 1.68 3.28
C VAL A 64 -1.92 0.51 3.81
N VAL A 65 -2.17 -0.70 3.29
CA VAL A 65 -1.41 -1.89 3.66
C VAL A 65 0.05 -1.76 3.27
N CYS A 66 0.37 -1.36 2.03
CA CYS A 66 1.74 -1.16 1.56
C CYS A 66 2.52 -0.23 2.48
N GLN A 67 1.90 0.89 2.89
CA GLN A 67 2.52 1.86 3.80
C GLN A 67 2.83 1.25 5.17
N LEU A 68 1.99 0.34 5.68
CA LEU A 68 2.25 -0.38 6.94
C LEU A 68 3.47 -1.29 6.85
N PHE A 69 3.79 -1.81 5.67
CA PHE A 69 5.00 -2.60 5.40
C PHE A 69 6.20 -1.77 4.97
N GLY A 70 6.06 -0.44 4.87
CA GLY A 70 7.13 0.47 4.43
C GLY A 70 7.31 0.53 2.92
N PHE A 71 6.30 0.14 2.15
CA PHE A 71 6.23 0.26 0.69
C PHE A 71 5.32 1.41 0.28
N GLN A 72 5.57 1.98 -0.89
CA GLN A 72 4.69 2.97 -1.50
C GLN A 72 3.90 2.28 -2.63
N ALA A 73 2.56 2.32 -2.55
CA ALA A 73 1.73 1.91 -3.69
C ALA A 73 1.65 3.05 -4.71
N ALA A 74 2.07 2.79 -5.94
CA ALA A 74 1.83 3.64 -7.08
C ALA A 74 0.66 3.08 -7.89
N LEU A 75 -0.32 3.93 -8.22
CA LEU A 75 -1.42 3.54 -9.07
C LEU A 75 -0.86 3.28 -10.48
N LEU A 76 -1.00 2.06 -10.97
CA LEU A 76 -0.68 1.70 -12.34
C LEU A 76 -1.69 2.39 -13.26
N ALA A 77 -1.38 3.60 -13.70
CA ALA A 77 -2.17 4.32 -14.70
C ALA A 77 -1.90 3.66 -16.06
N GLU A 78 -2.84 2.87 -16.55
CA GLU A 78 -2.84 2.45 -17.96
C GLU A 78 -2.92 3.70 -18.85
N SER A 79 -1.91 3.89 -19.70
CA SER A 79 -1.82 4.95 -20.72
C SER A 79 -2.17 4.44 -22.10
#